data_AF-A0A9W3KI46-F1
#
_entry.id   AF-A0A9W3KI46-F1
#
_cell.length_a   1.000
_cell.length_b   1.000
_cell.length_c   1.000
_cell.angle_alpha   90.00
_cell.angle_beta   90.00
_cell.angle_gamma   90.00
#
_symmetry.space_group_name_H-M   'P 1'
#
loop_
_entity.id
_entity.type
_entity.pdbx_description
1 polymer ?
#
loop_
_entity_poly.entity_id
_entity_poly.type
_entity_poly.pdbx_seq_one_letter_code
_entity_poly.pdbx_strand_id
1 'polypeptide(L)' 'MCERHKKTLGKVTHILCDGGYTGPSFAQSIKETINCSVEIIKRSELHMFVVLPKR' A
#
# COMPACT_ATOMS: atom_id res chain seq x y z
N MET A 1 9.63 -7.48 -3.03
CA MET A 1 9.78 -6.26 -3.87
C MET A 1 10.39 -5.13 -3.06
N CYS A 2 9.73 -4.65 -2.00
CA CYS A 2 10.20 -3.51 -1.19
C CYS A 2 11.55 -3.74 -0.51
N GLU A 3 11.85 -4.96 -0.05
CA GLU A 3 13.13 -5.30 0.58
C GLU A 3 14.35 -4.96 -0.30
N ARG A 4 14.26 -5.24 -1.61
CA ARG A 4 15.37 -4.99 -2.55
C ARG A 4 15.63 -3.49 -2.76
N HIS A 5 14.67 -2.62 -2.45
CA HIS A 5 14.74 -1.18 -2.73
C HIS A 5 14.52 -0.32 -1.48
N LYS A 6 14.75 -0.88 -0.30
CA LYS A 6 14.53 -0.21 1.00
C LYS A 6 15.21 1.17 1.10
N LYS A 7 16.43 1.31 0.58
CA LYS A 7 17.16 2.59 0.57
C LYS A 7 16.44 3.67 -0.25
N THR A 8 15.93 3.32 -1.42
CA THR A 8 15.25 4.24 -2.32
C THR A 8 13.83 4.57 -1.86
N LEU A 9 13.17 3.61 -1.21
CA LEU A 9 11.79 3.74 -0.73
C LEU A 9 11.66 4.35 0.67
N GLY A 10 12.77 4.69 1.35
CA GLY A 10 12.75 5.15 2.74
C GLY A 10 12.02 6.48 3.01
N LYS A 11 11.64 7.23 1.96
CA LYS A 11 10.82 8.45 2.07
C LYS A 11 9.34 8.23 1.73
N VAL A 12 8.97 7.03 1.28
CA VAL A 12 7.59 6.71 0.92
C VAL A 12 6.76 6.53 2.19
N THR A 13 5.64 7.24 2.28
CA THR A 13 4.76 7.25 3.45
C THR A 13 3.49 6.40 3.26
N HIS A 14 3.02 6.30 2.01
CA HIS A 14 1.80 5.58 1.65
C HIS A 14 2.01 4.76 0.37
N ILE A 15 1.50 3.54 0.37
CA ILE A 15 1.40 2.67 -0.80
C ILE A 15 -0.07 2.41 -1.08
N LEU A 16 -0.49 2.70 -2.30
CA LEU A 16 -1.83 2.41 -2.78
C LEU A 16 -1.82 1.03 -3.45
N CYS A 17 -2.72 0.15 -3.01
CA CYS A 17 -2.86 -1.19 -3.57
C CYS A 17 -4.31 -1.46 -3.97
N ASP A 18 -4.50 -2.33 -4.96
CA ASP A 18 -5.83 -2.81 -5.33
C ASP A 18 -6.36 -3.84 -4.32
N GLY A 19 -7.66 -4.16 -4.41
CA GLY A 19 -8.38 -5.05 -3.49
C GLY A 19 -7.81 -6.47 -3.36
N GLY A 20 -6.96 -6.91 -4.30
CA GLY A 20 -6.25 -8.19 -4.21
C GLY A 20 -5.17 -8.25 -3.11
N TYR A 21 -4.75 -7.10 -2.57
CA TYR A 21 -3.70 -6.98 -1.53
C TYR A 21 -4.26 -6.62 -0.15
N THR A 22 -5.47 -7.09 0.17
CA THR A 22 -6.26 -6.71 1.36
C THR A 22 -5.88 -7.45 2.66
N GLY A 23 -4.69 -8.03 2.75
CA GLY A 23 -4.27 -8.84 3.91
C GLY A 23 -3.57 -8.04 5.02
N PRO A 24 -3.89 -8.28 6.32
CA PRO A 24 -3.14 -7.72 7.44
C PRO A 24 -1.65 -8.08 7.40
N SER A 25 -1.33 -9.30 6.97
CA SER A 25 0.05 -9.78 6.80
C SER A 25 0.82 -8.93 5.79
N PHE A 26 0.19 -8.56 4.67
CA PHE A 26 0.81 -7.73 3.65
C PHE A 26 1.10 -6.32 4.19
N ALA A 27 0.10 -5.67 4.82
CA ALA A 27 0.29 -4.36 5.41
C ALA A 27 1.38 -4.36 6.49
N GLN A 28 1.43 -5.40 7.33
CA GLN A 28 2.45 -5.60 8.35
C GLN A 28 3.84 -5.73 7.72
N SER A 29 4.01 -6.58 6.70
CA SER A 29 5.29 -6.74 6.02
C SER A 29 5.80 -5.43 5.40
N ILE A 30 4.93 -4.64 4.77
CA ILE A 30 5.31 -3.33 4.22
C ILE A 30 5.77 -2.37 5.32
N LYS A 31 5.07 -2.35 6.45
CA LYS A 31 5.43 -1.53 7.61
C LYS A 31 6.78 -1.93 8.19
N GLU A 32 7.06 -3.22 8.31
CA GLU A 32 8.36 -3.73 8.81
C GLU A 32 9.49 -3.47 7.82
N THR A 33 9.23 -3.58 6.51
CA THR A 33 10.23 -3.41 5.47
C THR A 33 10.63 -1.95 5.27
N ILE A 34 9.67 -1.01 5.15
CA ILE A 34 9.93 0.40 4.79
C ILE A 34 9.20 1.43 5.66
N ASN A 35 8.54 1.02 6.74
CA ASN A 35 7.81 1.91 7.66
C ASN A 35 6.75 2.79 6.98
N CYS A 36 6.00 2.18 6.05
CA CYS A 36 4.99 2.83 5.23
C CYS A 36 3.59 2.26 5.51
N SER A 37 2.56 3.10 5.37
CA SER A 37 1.15 2.66 5.43
C SER A 37 0.69 2.08 4.08
N VAL A 38 -0.19 1.08 4.12
CA VAL A 38 -0.86 0.55 2.93
C VAL A 38 -2.32 1.00 2.93
N GLU A 39 -2.78 1.51 1.79
CA GLU A 39 -4.16 1.90 1.55
C GLU A 39 -4.72 1.10 0.39
N ILE A 40 -5.92 0.55 0.60
CA ILE A 40 -6.62 -0.19 -0.44
C ILE A 40 -7.48 0.79 -1.21
N ILE A 41 -7.16 0.96 -2.48
CA ILE A 41 -7.91 1.78 -3.41
C ILE A 41 -8.75 0.90 -4.31
N LYS A 42 -9.93 1.39 -4.68
CA LYS A 42 -10.72 0.83 -5.77
C LYS A 42 -10.70 1.81 -6.93
N ARG A 43 -10.50 1.30 -8.13
CA ARG A 43 -10.79 2.08 -9.34
C ARG A 43 -12.30 2.23 -9.45
N SER A 44 -12.80 3.43 -9.22
CA SER A 44 -14.18 3.80 -9.52
C SER A 44 -14.15 4.72 -10.73
N GLU A 45 -14.79 4.30 -11.82
CA GLU A 45 -14.76 4.99 -13.11
C GLU A 45 -13.35 5.04 -13.75
N LEU A 46 -13.29 5.51 -15.00
CA LEU A 46 -12.11 5.39 -15.85
C LEU A 46 -10.89 6.18 -15.32
N HIS A 47 -11.11 7.18 -14.44
CA HIS A 47 -10.10 8.17 -14.03
C HIS A 47 -10.08 8.57 -12.55
N MET A 48 -10.76 7.85 -11.63
CA MET A 48 -10.72 8.18 -10.21
C MET A 48 -10.26 7.01 -9.33
N PHE A 49 -9.33 7.31 -8.44
CA PHE A 49 -8.91 6.40 -7.38
C PHE A 49 -9.60 6.82 -6.09
N VAL A 50 -10.39 5.92 -5.50
CA VAL A 50 -11.05 6.16 -4.22
C VAL A 50 -10.45 5.23 -3.19
N VAL A 51 -9.98 5.81 -2.08
CA VAL A 51 -9.52 5.06 -0.90
C VAL A 51 -10.73 4.45 -0.23
N LEU A 52 -10.72 3.12 -0.06
CA LEU A 52 -11.81 2.43 0.63
C LEU A 52 -11.66 2.59 2.15
N PRO A 53 -12.77 2.78 2.89
CA PRO A 53 -12.72 2.83 4.34
C PRO A 53 -12.18 1.50 4.92
N LYS A 54 -11.26 1.62 5.88
CA LYS A 54 -10.73 0.48 6.63
C LYS A 54 -11.87 -0.17 7.43
N ARG A 55 -12.05 -1.48 7.29
CA ARG A 55 -13.02 -2.28 8.04
C ARG A 55 -12.36 -2.92 9.26
#